data_AF-A0A1C4ZMW2-F1
#
_entry.id   AF-A0A1C4ZMW2-F1
#
_cell.length_a   1.000
_cell.length_b   1.000
_cell.length_c   1.000
_cell.angle_alpha   90.00
_cell.angle_beta   90.00
_cell.angle_gamma   90.00
#
_symmetry.space_group_name_H-M   'P 1'
#
loop_
_entity.id
_entity.type
_entity.pdbx_description
1 polymer ?
#
loop_
_entity_poly.entity_id
_entity_poly.type
_entity_poly.pdbx_seq_one_letter_code
_entity_poly.pdbx_strand_id
1 'polypeptide(L)'
;MRRTAPESMSVLLPSGRSLDMAIRPPDTAESAAITLIETLNPRFFNDCPICGDPATNDEHVPPARLGGRVMTRTCAPCNNRLGSFVEADLVDWIEDAITIPYFRSEGVRGRRRAGRILFRTTPEGEFVLVVDGSSHPDIAAMLASGEVDLEACRPDRNRYTIALLKQAYLAACLKFGILENDALAQVRRDLLAARDAGSKHKVPPSSLALGLTVLRRYQPLHSAVAPVVRAVLHEDAGPIEGVLLAGRTFVSWSSTLAVKVPAPVDRLNRRLHVGVPEKGTVTWLNQ
;
A
#
# COMPACT_ATOMS: atom_id res chain seq x y z
N MET A 1 -13.01 -4.72 11.37
CA MET A 1 -12.08 -3.91 10.56
C MET A 1 -10.72 -3.94 11.26
N ARG A 2 -9.61 -4.23 10.55
CA ARG A 2 -8.27 -4.15 11.17
C ARG A 2 -7.88 -2.68 11.32
N ARG A 3 -7.30 -2.32 12.47
CA ARG A 3 -6.82 -0.95 12.76
C ARG A 3 -5.69 -0.57 11.79
N THR A 4 -5.57 0.71 11.44
CA THR A 4 -4.43 1.23 10.68
C THR A 4 -3.13 0.98 11.47
N ALA A 5 -2.09 0.52 10.78
CA ALA A 5 -0.80 0.30 11.42
C ALA A 5 -0.16 1.66 11.77
N PRO A 6 0.55 1.74 12.90
CA PRO A 6 1.24 2.98 13.27
C PRO A 6 2.31 3.33 12.23
N GLU A 7 2.33 4.60 11.83
CA GLU A 7 3.33 5.13 10.88
C GLU A 7 4.69 5.26 11.54
N SER A 8 4.67 5.63 12.83
CA SER A 8 5.84 5.78 13.66
C SER A 8 5.55 5.37 15.10
N MET A 9 6.58 4.87 15.77
CA MET A 9 6.52 4.47 17.17
C MET A 9 7.86 4.70 17.86
N SER A 10 7.81 4.86 19.17
CA SER A 10 9.00 4.96 20.02
C SER A 10 8.96 3.89 21.10
N VAL A 11 10.06 3.17 21.27
CA VAL A 11 10.23 2.16 22.32
C VAL A 11 11.44 2.54 23.17
N LEU A 12 11.22 2.80 24.46
CA LEU A 12 12.29 3.03 25.42
C LEU A 12 12.82 1.69 25.94
N LEU A 13 14.11 1.43 25.72
CA LEU A 13 14.81 0.22 26.16
C LEU A 13 15.32 0.35 27.60
N PRO A 14 15.59 -0.77 28.31
CA PRO A 14 16.16 -0.74 29.67
C PRO A 14 17.51 -0.04 29.75
N SER A 15 18.26 0.00 28.65
CA SER A 15 19.53 0.73 28.52
C SER A 15 19.38 2.25 28.53
N GLY A 16 18.14 2.78 28.52
CA GLY A 16 17.85 4.21 28.38
C GLY A 16 17.82 4.70 26.92
N ARG A 17 18.17 3.85 25.96
CA ARG A 17 18.08 4.14 24.52
C ARG A 17 16.61 4.16 24.07
N SER A 18 16.21 5.16 23.29
CA SER A 18 14.93 5.17 22.55
C SER A 18 15.12 4.59 21.16
N LEU A 19 14.22 3.72 20.72
CA LEU A 19 14.09 3.28 19.33
C LEU A 19 12.94 4.04 18.67
N ASP A 20 13.27 5.18 18.07
CA ASP A 20 12.31 5.99 17.31
C ASP A 20 12.26 5.48 15.87
N MET A 21 11.23 4.72 15.54
CA MET A 21 11.14 4.03 14.25
C MET A 21 9.93 4.56 13.45
N ALA A 22 10.14 4.82 12.16
CA ALA A 22 9.11 5.35 11.27
C ALA A 22 9.25 4.75 9.87
N ILE A 23 8.23 4.94 9.02
CA ILE A 23 8.39 4.72 7.59
C ILE A 23 9.25 5.85 7.02
N ARG A 24 10.39 5.52 6.42
CA ARG A 24 11.31 6.49 5.82
C ARG A 24 11.59 6.13 4.37
N PRO A 25 11.83 7.11 3.48
CA PRO A 25 12.36 6.81 2.16
C PRO A 25 13.77 6.20 2.31
N PRO A 26 14.22 5.40 1.34
CA PRO A 26 15.65 5.15 1.15
C PRO A 26 16.38 6.49 0.92
N ASP A 27 17.59 6.65 1.43
CA ASP A 27 18.38 7.90 1.34
C ASP A 27 18.63 8.40 -0.11
N THR A 28 18.34 7.57 -1.11
CA THR A 28 18.47 7.89 -2.55
C THR A 28 17.16 8.34 -3.22
N ALA A 29 16.08 8.57 -2.46
CA ALA A 29 14.80 8.95 -3.06
C ALA A 29 14.82 10.40 -3.56
N GLU A 30 14.69 10.58 -4.87
CA GLU A 30 14.42 11.88 -5.48
C GLU A 30 13.11 12.46 -4.94
N SER A 31 13.11 13.77 -4.65
CA SER A 31 11.93 14.50 -4.21
C SER A 31 11.35 15.29 -5.38
N ALA A 32 10.02 15.34 -5.48
CA ALA A 32 9.33 16.10 -6.51
C ALA A 32 8.28 17.02 -5.91
N ALA A 33 8.06 18.17 -6.56
CA ALA A 33 7.07 19.15 -6.15
C ALA A 33 5.72 18.89 -6.82
N ILE A 34 4.64 18.96 -6.04
CA ILE A 34 3.27 18.73 -6.52
C ILE A 34 2.41 19.92 -6.09
N THR A 35 1.66 20.50 -7.02
CA THR A 35 0.66 21.54 -6.73
C THR A 35 -0.71 20.90 -6.54
N LEU A 36 -1.38 21.22 -5.44
CA LEU A 36 -2.76 20.81 -5.18
C LEU A 36 -3.72 21.76 -5.90
N ILE A 37 -4.65 21.22 -6.67
CA ILE A 37 -5.54 22.00 -7.53
C ILE A 37 -6.95 22.08 -6.92
N GLU A 38 -7.56 20.93 -6.64
CA GLU A 38 -8.98 20.86 -6.27
C GLU A 38 -9.27 19.64 -5.40
N THR A 39 -9.97 19.85 -4.28
CA THR A 39 -10.54 18.73 -3.51
C THR A 39 -11.73 18.13 -4.25
N LEU A 40 -11.75 16.81 -4.42
CA LEU A 40 -12.88 16.12 -5.03
C LEU A 40 -13.95 15.77 -3.99
N ASN A 41 -15.22 15.99 -4.35
CA ASN A 41 -16.37 15.68 -3.53
C ASN A 41 -16.91 14.26 -3.82
N PRO A 42 -17.59 13.63 -2.85
CA PRO A 42 -18.30 12.38 -3.10
C PRO A 42 -19.31 12.49 -4.23
N ARG A 43 -19.41 11.44 -5.05
CA ARG A 43 -20.41 11.32 -6.11
C ARG A 43 -20.92 9.88 -6.16
N PHE A 44 -22.21 9.70 -5.91
CA PHE A 44 -22.86 8.40 -5.88
C PHE A 44 -23.55 8.12 -7.21
N PHE A 45 -23.19 7.00 -7.82
CA PHE A 45 -23.77 6.54 -9.08
C PHE A 45 -24.82 5.48 -8.82
N ASN A 46 -25.81 5.38 -9.70
CA ASN A 46 -26.76 4.26 -9.71
C ASN A 46 -26.14 3.01 -10.34
N ASP A 47 -25.26 3.20 -11.32
CA ASP A 47 -24.54 2.15 -12.02
C ASP A 47 -23.07 2.15 -11.60
N CYS A 48 -22.47 0.98 -11.53
CA CYS A 48 -21.09 0.81 -11.11
C CYS A 48 -20.18 1.41 -12.18
N PRO A 49 -19.32 2.39 -11.84
CA PRO A 49 -18.44 3.01 -12.83
C PRO A 49 -17.48 1.99 -13.48
N ILE A 50 -17.18 0.86 -12.81
CA ILE A 50 -16.25 -0.14 -13.32
C ILE A 50 -16.92 -1.09 -14.31
N CYS A 51 -18.06 -1.69 -13.97
CA CYS A 51 -18.69 -2.74 -14.79
C CYS A 51 -20.03 -2.37 -15.40
N GLY A 52 -20.70 -1.31 -14.94
CA GLY A 52 -22.05 -0.93 -15.38
C GLY A 52 -23.19 -1.63 -14.65
N ASP A 53 -22.92 -2.64 -13.81
CA ASP A 53 -23.96 -3.27 -12.98
C ASP A 53 -24.49 -2.29 -11.90
N PRO A 54 -25.68 -2.49 -11.33
CA PRO A 54 -26.19 -1.65 -10.25
C PRO A 54 -25.20 -1.47 -9.09
N ALA A 55 -24.99 -0.21 -8.67
CA ALA A 55 -24.04 0.17 -7.63
C ALA A 55 -24.70 0.15 -6.25
N THR A 56 -24.57 -0.99 -5.56
CA THR A 56 -25.24 -1.23 -4.27
C THR A 56 -24.35 -1.03 -3.05
N ASN A 57 -23.04 -0.91 -3.22
CA ASN A 57 -22.08 -0.93 -2.12
C ASN A 57 -21.29 0.38 -2.06
N ASP A 58 -21.18 0.93 -0.86
CA ASP A 58 -20.34 2.09 -0.61
C ASP A 58 -18.86 1.76 -0.84
N GLU A 59 -18.20 2.62 -1.60
CA GLU A 59 -16.81 2.47 -2.03
C GLU A 59 -15.95 3.57 -1.40
N HIS A 60 -14.88 3.14 -0.74
CA HIS A 60 -13.92 4.06 -0.16
C HIS A 60 -12.87 4.44 -1.21
N VAL A 61 -12.62 5.73 -1.39
CA VAL A 61 -11.56 6.23 -2.29
C VAL A 61 -10.64 7.18 -1.53
N PRO A 62 -9.37 6.84 -1.26
CA PRO A 62 -8.76 5.50 -1.35
C PRO A 62 -9.39 4.49 -0.35
N PRO A 63 -8.90 3.24 -0.23
CA PRO A 63 -9.35 2.33 0.82
C PRO A 63 -9.33 2.96 2.22
N ALA A 64 -10.30 2.61 3.08
CA ALA A 64 -10.44 3.19 4.41
C ALA A 64 -9.16 3.12 5.27
N ARG A 65 -8.40 2.01 5.15
CA ARG A 65 -7.13 1.80 5.87
C ARG A 65 -6.04 2.80 5.49
N LEU A 66 -6.20 3.49 4.36
CA LEU A 66 -5.28 4.50 3.86
C LEU A 66 -5.78 5.92 4.13
N GLY A 67 -6.77 6.08 5.01
CA GLY A 67 -7.37 7.37 5.34
C GLY A 67 -8.45 7.81 4.35
N GLY A 68 -8.87 6.94 3.43
CA GLY A 68 -9.97 7.24 2.54
C GLY A 68 -11.34 7.15 3.21
N ARG A 69 -12.35 7.70 2.52
CA ARG A 69 -13.74 7.78 2.99
C ARG A 69 -14.65 7.23 1.92
N VAL A 70 -15.90 6.95 2.26
CA VAL A 70 -16.92 6.65 1.26
C VAL A 70 -17.07 7.85 0.33
N MET A 71 -16.64 7.69 -0.92
CA MET A 71 -16.68 8.74 -1.94
C MET A 71 -17.64 8.40 -3.08
N THR A 72 -17.97 7.12 -3.28
CA THR A 72 -18.86 6.68 -4.36
C THR A 72 -19.50 5.34 -4.04
N ARG A 73 -20.21 4.74 -5.00
CA ARG A 73 -20.74 3.38 -4.94
C ARG A 73 -20.26 2.54 -6.11
N THR A 74 -20.07 1.25 -5.85
CA THR A 74 -19.73 0.22 -6.84
C THR A 74 -20.63 -1.01 -6.62
N CYS A 75 -20.63 -1.95 -7.56
CA CYS A 75 -21.32 -3.22 -7.36
C CYS A 75 -20.52 -4.11 -6.38
N ALA A 76 -21.20 -5.02 -5.67
CA ALA A 76 -20.57 -5.91 -4.70
C ALA A 76 -19.41 -6.76 -5.29
N PRO A 77 -19.51 -7.33 -6.50
CA PRO A 77 -18.38 -8.05 -7.12
C PRO A 77 -17.14 -7.19 -7.31
N CYS A 78 -17.27 -5.97 -7.88
CA CYS A 78 -16.14 -5.05 -8.08
C CYS A 78 -15.54 -4.61 -6.74
N ASN A 79 -16.38 -4.21 -5.78
CA ASN A 79 -15.94 -3.75 -4.45
C ASN A 79 -15.13 -4.84 -3.74
N ASN A 80 -15.73 -6.03 -3.56
CA ASN A 80 -15.15 -7.09 -2.74
C ASN A 80 -13.95 -7.77 -3.42
N ARG A 81 -14.04 -8.08 -4.73
CA ARG A 81 -12.96 -8.80 -5.41
C ARG A 81 -11.76 -7.90 -5.65
N LEU A 82 -11.94 -6.67 -6.10
CA LEU A 82 -10.80 -5.76 -6.24
C LEU A 82 -10.20 -5.41 -4.87
N GLY A 83 -11.04 -5.21 -3.85
CA GLY A 83 -10.57 -4.99 -2.48
C GLY A 83 -9.66 -6.11 -1.97
N SER A 84 -10.09 -7.36 -2.12
CA SER A 84 -9.32 -8.52 -1.66
C SER A 84 -8.15 -8.90 -2.58
N PHE A 85 -8.27 -8.67 -3.89
CA PHE A 85 -7.26 -9.12 -4.85
C PHE A 85 -6.14 -8.13 -5.07
N VAL A 86 -6.44 -6.84 -5.13
CA VAL A 86 -5.46 -5.80 -5.51
C VAL A 86 -5.24 -4.77 -4.41
N GLU A 87 -6.30 -4.30 -3.72
CA GLU A 87 -6.13 -3.23 -2.73
C GLU A 87 -5.41 -3.68 -1.47
N ALA A 88 -5.48 -4.97 -1.12
CA ALA A 88 -4.69 -5.52 -0.03
C ALA A 88 -3.18 -5.28 -0.22
N ASP A 89 -2.64 -5.47 -1.44
CA ASP A 89 -1.23 -5.17 -1.71
C ASP A 89 -0.94 -3.67 -1.73
N LEU A 90 -1.89 -2.83 -2.14
CA LEU A 90 -1.74 -1.38 -2.05
C LEU A 90 -1.59 -0.92 -0.60
N VAL A 91 -2.41 -1.47 0.31
CA VAL A 91 -2.29 -1.17 1.73
C VAL A 91 -0.95 -1.64 2.28
N ASP A 92 -0.56 -2.88 1.98
CA ASP A 92 0.73 -3.42 2.43
C ASP A 92 1.92 -2.62 1.84
N TRP A 93 1.81 -2.12 0.60
CA TRP A 93 2.84 -1.26 -0.01
C TRP A 93 2.94 0.11 0.68
N ILE A 94 1.82 0.79 0.96
CA ILE A 94 1.83 2.10 1.64
C ILE A 94 2.24 2.03 3.11
N GLU A 95 2.02 0.90 3.78
CA GLU A 95 2.45 0.70 5.17
C GLU A 95 3.86 0.08 5.29
N ASP A 96 4.53 -0.13 4.14
CA ASP A 96 5.84 -0.79 4.02
C ASP A 96 5.88 -2.16 4.71
N ALA A 97 4.88 -2.98 4.42
CA ALA A 97 4.69 -4.29 5.02
C ALA A 97 5.27 -5.42 4.17
N ILE A 98 5.95 -6.34 4.84
CA ILE A 98 6.34 -7.65 4.36
C ILE A 98 5.22 -8.63 4.70
N THR A 99 4.77 -9.40 3.73
CA THR A 99 3.60 -10.26 3.81
C THR A 99 3.98 -11.74 3.88
N ILE A 100 3.09 -12.54 4.49
CA ILE A 100 3.21 -14.00 4.59
C ILE A 100 4.59 -14.44 5.18
N PRO A 101 5.03 -13.88 6.33
CA PRO A 101 6.32 -14.26 6.88
C PRO A 101 6.27 -15.63 7.56
N TYR A 102 7.29 -16.43 7.28
CA TYR A 102 7.59 -17.68 7.94
C TYR A 102 8.98 -17.62 8.57
N PHE A 103 9.03 -18.01 9.84
CA PHE A 103 10.27 -18.13 10.61
C PHE A 103 10.66 -19.60 10.75
N ARG A 104 11.96 -19.87 10.71
CA ARG A 104 12.55 -21.18 10.96
C ARG A 104 13.85 -21.01 11.76
N SER A 105 14.05 -21.83 12.77
CA SER A 105 15.33 -21.95 13.47
C SER A 105 15.69 -23.41 13.70
N GLU A 106 16.95 -23.71 14.02
CA GLU A 106 17.40 -25.08 14.30
C GLU A 106 16.76 -25.65 15.58
N GLY A 107 16.55 -24.79 16.59
CA GLY A 107 16.02 -25.18 17.89
C GLY A 107 14.51 -25.47 17.94
N VAL A 108 13.76 -25.15 16.87
CA VAL A 108 12.31 -25.37 16.82
C VAL A 108 11.92 -26.06 15.51
N ARG A 109 11.29 -27.24 15.63
CA ARG A 109 10.93 -28.04 14.45
C ARG A 109 9.88 -27.35 13.57
N GLY A 110 10.22 -27.22 12.29
CA GLY A 110 9.34 -26.72 11.23
C GLY A 110 9.28 -25.20 11.16
N ARG A 111 8.55 -24.66 10.17
CA ARG A 111 8.35 -23.21 10.03
C ARG A 111 7.11 -22.73 10.77
N ARG A 112 7.12 -21.48 11.24
CA ARG A 112 5.96 -20.84 11.89
C ARG A 112 5.61 -19.54 11.21
N ARG A 113 4.32 -19.30 11.03
CA ARG A 113 3.79 -18.10 10.40
C ARG A 113 3.56 -17.01 11.45
N ALA A 114 3.92 -15.78 11.12
CA ALA A 114 3.49 -14.60 11.86
C ALA A 114 2.41 -13.81 11.10
N GLY A 115 1.86 -12.80 11.77
CA GLY A 115 1.23 -11.66 11.13
C GLY A 115 2.20 -10.99 10.16
N ARG A 116 1.70 -10.05 9.34
CA ARG A 116 2.60 -9.30 8.44
C ARG A 116 3.64 -8.53 9.26
N ILE A 117 4.77 -8.23 8.66
CA ILE A 117 5.86 -7.50 9.33
C ILE A 117 5.91 -6.10 8.74
N LEU A 118 5.79 -5.08 9.57
CA LEU A 118 6.01 -3.70 9.18
C LEU A 118 7.53 -3.43 9.18
N PHE A 119 8.04 -2.94 8.06
CA PHE A 119 9.43 -2.49 7.96
C PHE A 119 9.51 -1.01 8.38
N ARG A 120 10.37 -0.70 9.34
CA ARG A 120 10.59 0.65 9.85
C ARG A 120 12.08 0.95 9.90
N THR A 121 12.43 2.22 9.94
CA THR A 121 13.83 2.65 10.03
C THR A 121 13.99 3.71 11.12
N THR A 122 15.09 3.61 11.88
CA THR A 122 15.52 4.64 12.84
C THR A 122 16.17 5.82 12.11
N PRO A 123 16.30 7.01 12.74
CA PRO A 123 17.08 8.12 12.19
C PRO A 123 18.52 7.72 11.85
N GLU A 124 19.08 6.75 12.57
CA GLU A 124 20.45 6.25 12.41
C GLU A 124 20.59 5.22 11.27
N GLY A 125 19.49 4.89 10.58
CA GLY A 125 19.48 3.97 9.45
C GLY A 125 19.34 2.49 9.83
N GLU A 126 19.07 2.16 11.09
CA GLU A 126 18.79 0.79 11.51
C GLU A 126 17.38 0.39 11.08
N PHE A 127 17.21 -0.83 10.58
CA PHE A 127 15.88 -1.35 10.28
C PHE A 127 15.27 -2.03 11.50
N VAL A 128 13.95 -1.92 11.64
CA VAL A 128 13.16 -2.57 12.68
C VAL A 128 12.00 -3.32 12.02
N LEU A 129 11.85 -4.58 12.39
CA LEU A 129 10.78 -5.47 11.92
C LEU A 129 9.71 -5.58 13.01
N VAL A 130 8.55 -4.98 12.79
CA VAL A 130 7.44 -4.98 13.75
C VAL A 130 6.38 -5.98 13.30
N VAL A 131 6.11 -7.02 14.10
CA VAL A 131 5.04 -7.98 13.78
C VAL A 131 3.68 -7.32 14.03
N ASP A 132 2.87 -7.23 12.98
CA ASP A 132 1.50 -6.70 13.01
C ASP A 132 0.48 -7.83 12.81
N GLY A 133 -0.21 -8.14 13.92
CA GLY A 133 -1.19 -9.23 14.02
C GLY A 133 -0.71 -10.39 14.90
N SER A 134 -1.40 -11.52 14.80
CA SER A 134 -1.11 -12.70 15.60
C SER A 134 0.21 -13.36 15.21
N SER A 135 1.04 -13.71 16.18
CA SER A 135 2.23 -14.55 15.99
C SER A 135 2.01 -15.94 16.61
N HIS A 136 2.63 -16.96 16.02
CA HIS A 136 2.69 -18.27 16.66
C HIS A 136 3.58 -18.20 17.92
N PRO A 137 3.19 -18.81 19.06
CA PRO A 137 3.93 -18.69 20.33
C PRO A 137 5.41 -19.10 20.22
N ASP A 138 5.71 -20.16 19.47
CA ASP A 138 7.09 -20.63 19.25
C ASP A 138 8.00 -19.60 18.55
N ILE A 139 7.48 -18.56 17.92
CA ILE A 139 8.32 -17.56 17.22
C ILE A 139 9.23 -16.83 18.22
N ALA A 140 8.78 -16.59 19.45
CA ALA A 140 9.62 -16.00 20.48
C ALA A 140 10.84 -16.89 20.79
N ALA A 141 10.64 -18.21 20.90
CA ALA A 141 11.72 -19.17 21.09
C ALA A 141 12.63 -19.29 19.86
N MET A 142 12.07 -19.18 18.64
CA MET A 142 12.86 -19.14 17.40
C MET A 142 13.75 -17.90 17.31
N LEU A 143 13.27 -16.73 17.73
CA LEU A 143 14.07 -15.51 17.75
C LEU A 143 15.15 -15.57 18.84
N ALA A 144 14.83 -16.18 19.99
CA ALA A 144 15.77 -16.33 21.09
C ALA A 144 16.96 -17.28 20.79
N SER A 145 16.91 -18.10 19.73
CA SER A 145 18.06 -18.92 19.33
C SER A 145 19.19 -18.14 18.66
N GLY A 146 19.00 -16.85 18.36
CA GLY A 146 19.99 -15.97 17.77
C GLY A 146 20.16 -16.12 16.25
N GLU A 147 19.88 -17.29 15.69
CA GLU A 147 19.88 -17.54 14.25
C GLU A 147 18.48 -17.94 13.78
N VAL A 148 17.89 -17.16 12.86
CA VAL A 148 16.57 -17.46 12.30
C VAL A 148 16.51 -17.16 10.79
N ASP A 149 15.92 -18.08 10.03
CA ASP A 149 15.57 -17.84 8.64
C ASP A 149 14.18 -17.19 8.55
N LEU A 150 14.09 -16.11 7.76
CA LEU A 150 12.86 -15.44 7.38
C LEU A 150 12.59 -15.67 5.88
N GLU A 151 11.50 -16.39 5.59
CA GLU A 151 10.88 -16.48 4.26
C GLU A 151 9.65 -15.57 4.24
N ALA A 152 9.57 -14.62 3.30
CA ALA A 152 8.42 -13.73 3.19
C ALA A 152 8.22 -13.20 1.75
N CYS A 153 7.15 -12.43 1.54
CA CYS A 153 6.82 -11.82 0.25
C CYS A 153 6.69 -10.30 0.39
N ARG A 154 7.14 -9.55 -0.62
CA ARG A 154 6.77 -8.13 -0.75
C ARG A 154 5.37 -8.00 -1.38
N PRO A 155 4.70 -6.86 -1.20
CA PRO A 155 3.46 -6.58 -1.92
C PRO A 155 3.69 -6.68 -3.43
N ASP A 156 2.77 -7.34 -4.12
CA ASP A 156 2.92 -7.59 -5.56
C ASP A 156 2.72 -6.29 -6.35
N ARG A 157 3.74 -5.90 -7.12
CA ARG A 157 3.74 -4.65 -7.90
C ARG A 157 2.60 -4.55 -8.88
N ASN A 158 2.31 -5.62 -9.62
CA ASN A 158 1.20 -5.59 -10.55
C ASN A 158 -0.12 -5.36 -9.82
N ARG A 159 -0.32 -6.04 -8.69
CA ARG A 159 -1.57 -5.90 -7.93
C ARG A 159 -1.72 -4.52 -7.30
N TYR A 160 -0.70 -3.99 -6.63
CA TYR A 160 -0.86 -2.66 -6.04
C TYR A 160 -0.97 -1.55 -7.10
N THR A 161 -0.35 -1.68 -8.28
CA THR A 161 -0.53 -0.69 -9.35
C THR A 161 -1.91 -0.77 -9.99
N ILE A 162 -2.51 -1.96 -10.15
CA ILE A 162 -3.91 -2.09 -10.58
C ILE A 162 -4.85 -1.44 -9.56
N ALA A 163 -4.58 -1.57 -8.26
CA ALA A 163 -5.33 -0.88 -7.23
C ALA A 163 -5.18 0.66 -7.35
N LEU A 164 -3.98 1.17 -7.63
CA LEU A 164 -3.78 2.61 -7.89
C LEU A 164 -4.52 3.07 -9.15
N LEU A 165 -4.53 2.27 -10.22
CA LEU A 165 -5.31 2.53 -11.42
C LEU A 165 -6.81 2.63 -11.10
N LYS A 166 -7.33 1.71 -10.26
CA LYS A 166 -8.70 1.77 -9.75
C LYS A 166 -8.97 3.09 -9.03
N GLN A 167 -8.10 3.48 -8.09
CA GLN A 167 -8.30 4.71 -7.30
C GLN A 167 -8.29 5.95 -8.18
N ALA A 168 -7.34 6.03 -9.12
CA ALA A 168 -7.27 7.13 -10.07
C ALA A 168 -8.54 7.18 -10.94
N TYR A 169 -8.96 6.04 -11.51
CA TYR A 169 -10.16 5.95 -12.33
C TYR A 169 -11.43 6.39 -11.58
N LEU A 170 -11.60 5.93 -10.34
CA LEU A 170 -12.73 6.35 -9.51
C LEU A 170 -12.67 7.85 -9.21
N ALA A 171 -11.49 8.41 -8.92
CA ALA A 171 -11.32 9.85 -8.76
C ALA A 171 -11.70 10.64 -10.03
N ALA A 172 -11.37 10.13 -11.22
CA ALA A 172 -11.83 10.67 -12.49
C ALA A 172 -13.35 10.70 -12.56
N CYS A 173 -13.99 9.59 -12.18
CA CYS A 173 -15.44 9.48 -12.17
C CYS A 173 -16.09 10.47 -11.19
N LEU A 174 -15.50 10.69 -10.00
CA LEU A 174 -15.99 11.70 -9.05
C LEU A 174 -16.08 13.08 -9.72
N LYS A 175 -15.05 13.46 -10.48
CA LYS A 175 -14.98 14.77 -11.14
C LYS A 175 -15.90 14.87 -12.36
N PHE A 176 -15.85 13.88 -13.25
CA PHE A 176 -16.41 13.98 -14.61
C PHE A 176 -17.69 13.17 -14.82
N GLY A 177 -18.05 12.30 -13.87
CA GLY A 177 -19.11 11.30 -14.04
C GLY A 177 -18.58 10.00 -14.60
N ILE A 178 -19.45 9.03 -14.87
CA ILE A 178 -19.04 7.77 -15.48
C ILE A 178 -18.50 8.08 -16.88
N LEU A 179 -17.24 7.73 -17.12
CA LEU A 179 -16.54 8.03 -18.36
C LEU A 179 -16.69 6.85 -19.34
N GLU A 180 -17.24 7.11 -20.52
CA GLU A 180 -17.58 6.10 -21.54
C GLU A 180 -16.69 6.11 -22.79
N ASN A 181 -15.61 6.89 -22.81
CA ASN A 181 -14.74 6.97 -23.99
C ASN A 181 -13.85 5.73 -24.18
N ASP A 182 -13.43 5.49 -25.43
CA ASP A 182 -12.61 4.33 -25.81
C ASP A 182 -11.26 4.28 -25.08
N ALA A 183 -10.68 5.44 -24.76
CA ALA A 183 -9.43 5.54 -24.02
C ALA A 183 -9.55 4.93 -22.60
N LEU A 184 -10.73 5.00 -21.99
CA LEU A 184 -11.01 4.47 -20.65
C LEU A 184 -11.62 3.07 -20.66
N ALA A 185 -12.03 2.58 -21.83
CA ALA A 185 -12.45 1.19 -22.00
C ALA A 185 -11.32 0.22 -21.63
N GLN A 186 -10.05 0.55 -21.91
CA GLN A 186 -8.92 -0.29 -21.50
C GLN A 186 -8.75 -0.33 -19.98
N VAL A 187 -8.91 0.79 -19.28
CA VAL A 187 -8.86 0.84 -17.82
C VAL A 187 -9.91 -0.08 -17.22
N ARG A 188 -11.16 0.00 -17.70
CA ARG A 188 -12.25 -0.88 -17.26
C ARG A 188 -11.94 -2.34 -17.57
N ARG A 189 -11.42 -2.67 -18.76
CA ARG A 189 -11.01 -4.05 -19.11
C ARG A 189 -9.99 -4.61 -18.12
N ASP A 190 -8.95 -3.84 -17.78
CA ASP A 190 -7.91 -4.29 -16.85
C ASP A 190 -8.47 -4.52 -15.43
N LEU A 191 -9.36 -3.63 -14.96
CA LEU A 191 -10.04 -3.78 -13.68
C LEU A 191 -10.98 -5.00 -13.68
N LEU A 192 -11.72 -5.23 -14.77
CA LEU A 192 -12.60 -6.40 -14.89
C LEU A 192 -11.78 -7.70 -14.95
N ALA A 193 -10.66 -7.72 -15.67
CA ALA A 193 -9.76 -8.86 -15.72
C ALA A 193 -9.18 -9.19 -14.33
N ALA A 194 -8.82 -8.18 -13.54
CA ALA A 194 -8.40 -8.37 -12.16
C ALA A 194 -9.54 -8.89 -11.27
N ARG A 195 -10.75 -8.34 -11.40
CA ARG A 195 -11.96 -8.80 -10.68
C ARG A 195 -12.30 -10.26 -11.00
N ASP A 196 -12.18 -10.64 -12.26
CA ASP A 196 -12.64 -11.94 -12.76
C ASP A 196 -11.58 -13.05 -12.63
N ALA A 197 -10.37 -12.71 -12.19
CA ALA A 197 -9.32 -13.67 -11.91
C ALA A 197 -9.81 -14.79 -10.96
N GLY A 198 -9.41 -16.03 -11.23
CA GLY A 198 -9.81 -17.17 -10.39
C GLY A 198 -9.21 -17.16 -8.98
N SER A 199 -8.15 -16.37 -8.76
CA SER A 199 -7.55 -16.13 -7.45
C SER A 199 -6.65 -14.90 -7.48
N LYS A 200 -6.27 -14.41 -6.29
CA LYS A 200 -5.30 -13.32 -6.11
C LYS A 200 -3.97 -13.53 -6.86
N HIS A 201 -3.55 -14.78 -7.03
CA HIS A 201 -2.29 -15.12 -7.72
C HIS A 201 -2.45 -15.22 -9.24
N LYS A 202 -3.67 -15.19 -9.75
CA LYS A 202 -4.01 -15.27 -11.17
C LYS A 202 -4.44 -13.91 -11.74
N VAL A 203 -4.28 -12.82 -10.99
CA VAL A 203 -4.55 -11.47 -11.48
C VAL A 203 -3.58 -11.16 -12.62
N PRO A 204 -4.07 -10.89 -13.85
CA PRO A 204 -3.20 -10.67 -15.00
C PRO A 204 -2.46 -9.33 -14.88
N PRO A 205 -1.30 -9.19 -15.55
CA PRO A 205 -0.59 -7.92 -15.63
C PRO A 205 -1.38 -6.87 -16.42
N SER A 206 -1.31 -5.61 -15.98
CA SER A 206 -1.83 -4.46 -16.74
C SER A 206 -0.69 -3.52 -17.12
N SER A 207 -0.43 -3.35 -18.42
CA SER A 207 0.58 -2.42 -18.92
C SER A 207 0.25 -0.97 -18.54
N LEU A 208 -1.03 -0.59 -18.55
CA LEU A 208 -1.47 0.73 -18.09
C LEU A 208 -1.16 0.95 -16.61
N ALA A 209 -1.49 -0.01 -15.76
CA ALA A 209 -1.20 0.07 -14.33
C ALA A 209 0.30 0.12 -14.05
N LEU A 210 1.10 -0.69 -14.75
CA LEU A 210 2.56 -0.70 -14.58
C LEU A 210 3.23 0.58 -15.09
N GLY A 211 2.58 1.32 -16.00
CA GLY A 211 3.03 2.59 -16.54
C GLY A 211 2.56 3.82 -15.76
N LEU A 212 1.87 3.68 -14.63
CA LEU A 212 1.46 4.84 -13.82
C LEU A 212 2.67 5.61 -13.28
N THR A 213 2.61 6.95 -13.31
CA THR A 213 3.50 7.78 -12.48
C THR A 213 2.96 7.75 -11.06
N VAL A 214 3.79 7.30 -10.11
CA VAL A 214 3.40 7.15 -8.70
C VAL A 214 4.44 7.80 -7.82
N LEU A 215 4.03 8.79 -7.02
CA LEU A 215 4.87 9.36 -5.97
C LEU A 215 4.26 9.02 -4.61
N ARG A 216 5.12 8.62 -3.67
CA ARG A 216 4.74 8.30 -2.30
C ARG A 216 5.39 9.28 -1.35
N ARG A 217 4.56 9.90 -0.51
CA ARG A 217 4.98 10.70 0.62
C ARG A 217 5.06 9.82 1.87
N TYR A 218 6.19 9.86 2.56
CA TYR A 218 6.47 9.05 3.74
C TYR A 218 6.05 9.72 5.06
N GLN A 219 6.01 11.06 5.07
CA GLN A 219 5.54 11.84 6.22
C GLN A 219 4.08 12.26 6.04
N PRO A 220 3.22 12.14 7.05
CA PRO A 220 1.85 12.61 6.96
C PRO A 220 1.81 14.13 6.73
N LEU A 221 0.83 14.60 5.97
CA LEU A 221 0.44 16.01 6.01
C LEU A 221 -0.19 16.28 7.37
N HIS A 222 0.25 17.33 8.06
CA HIS A 222 -0.40 17.79 9.28
C HIS A 222 -1.85 18.21 8.89
N SER A 223 -2.83 17.64 9.61
CA SER A 223 -4.28 17.90 9.59
C SER A 223 -5.08 17.72 8.26
N ALA A 224 -6.27 17.12 8.42
CA ALA A 224 -7.45 17.10 7.54
C ALA A 224 -7.26 17.24 6.02
N VAL A 225 -6.35 16.47 5.41
CA VAL A 225 -6.30 16.39 3.94
C VAL A 225 -7.54 15.66 3.43
N ALA A 226 -8.18 16.22 2.41
CA ALA A 226 -9.28 15.54 1.75
C ALA A 226 -8.84 14.17 1.21
N PRO A 227 -9.74 13.17 1.18
CA PRO A 227 -9.38 11.82 0.77
C PRO A 227 -8.89 11.75 -0.68
N VAL A 228 -9.35 12.66 -1.55
CA VAL A 228 -8.92 12.74 -2.95
C VAL A 228 -8.78 14.20 -3.36
N VAL A 229 -7.62 14.56 -3.90
CA VAL A 229 -7.31 15.92 -4.38
C VAL A 229 -6.72 15.82 -5.78
N ARG A 230 -7.25 16.56 -6.76
CA ARG A 230 -6.58 16.74 -8.06
C ARG A 230 -5.29 17.50 -7.85
N ALA A 231 -4.23 17.04 -8.49
CA ALA A 231 -2.89 17.59 -8.31
C ALA A 231 -2.11 17.58 -9.63
N VAL A 232 -1.09 18.42 -9.71
CA VAL A 232 -0.16 18.51 -10.84
C VAL A 232 1.26 18.29 -10.33
N LEU A 233 1.94 17.33 -10.91
CA LEU A 233 3.38 17.12 -10.73
C LEU A 233 4.12 17.96 -11.77
N HIS A 234 5.14 18.70 -11.33
CA HIS A 234 5.98 19.51 -12.21
C HIS A 234 7.26 18.73 -12.57
N GLU A 235 7.40 18.37 -13.83
CA GLU A 235 8.63 17.78 -14.39
C GLU A 235 9.19 18.67 -15.51
N ASP A 236 10.47 18.55 -15.81
CA ASP A 236 11.14 19.30 -16.88
C ASP A 236 10.50 19.04 -18.26
N ALA A 237 9.96 17.84 -18.47
CA ALA A 237 9.26 17.45 -19.69
C ALA A 237 7.83 18.04 -19.81
N GLY A 238 7.32 18.66 -18.75
CA GLY A 238 5.98 19.25 -18.69
C GLY A 238 5.16 18.80 -17.47
N PRO A 239 4.03 19.47 -17.20
CA PRO A 239 3.18 19.13 -16.07
C PRO A 239 2.45 17.80 -16.29
N ILE A 240 2.42 16.96 -15.26
CA ILE A 240 1.70 15.69 -15.24
C ILE A 240 0.48 15.84 -14.31
N GLU A 241 -0.73 15.77 -14.89
CA GLU A 241 -1.97 15.76 -14.11
C GLU A 241 -2.19 14.41 -13.42
N GLY A 242 -2.66 14.44 -12.18
CA GLY A 242 -3.01 13.24 -11.44
C GLY A 242 -3.88 13.54 -10.23
N VAL A 243 -3.93 12.58 -9.31
CA VAL A 243 -4.66 12.70 -8.05
C VAL A 243 -3.78 12.33 -6.88
N LEU A 244 -3.86 13.12 -5.82
CA LEU A 244 -3.27 12.84 -4.51
C LEU A 244 -4.33 12.15 -3.64
N LEU A 245 -4.03 10.90 -3.26
CA LEU A 245 -4.87 10.04 -2.44
C LEU A 245 -4.47 10.17 -0.97
N ALA A 246 -5.42 10.59 -0.14
CA ALA A 246 -5.30 10.78 1.31
C ALA A 246 -4.06 11.60 1.75
N GLY A 247 -3.57 12.50 0.89
CA GLY A 247 -2.34 13.25 1.14
C GLY A 247 -1.04 12.43 1.05
N ARG A 248 -1.10 11.16 0.65
CA ARG A 248 0.05 10.23 0.72
C ARG A 248 0.58 9.80 -0.63
N THR A 249 -0.31 9.50 -1.57
CA THR A 249 0.10 8.88 -2.84
C THR A 249 -0.43 9.70 -3.99
N PHE A 250 0.46 10.30 -4.77
CA PHE A 250 0.12 10.86 -6.06
C PHE A 250 0.13 9.75 -7.10
N VAL A 251 -0.89 9.71 -7.94
CA VAL A 251 -0.99 8.78 -9.06
C VAL A 251 -1.47 9.52 -10.31
N SER A 252 -0.79 9.26 -11.43
CA SER A 252 -1.21 9.72 -12.75
C SER A 252 -1.13 8.56 -13.76
N TRP A 253 -2.17 8.45 -14.60
CA TRP A 253 -2.19 7.52 -15.73
C TRP A 253 -1.68 8.15 -17.04
N SER A 254 -1.33 9.43 -17.05
CA SER A 254 -0.88 10.15 -18.27
C SER A 254 0.64 10.06 -18.48
N SER A 255 1.32 9.14 -17.80
CA SER A 255 2.78 9.05 -17.87
C SER A 255 3.24 8.67 -19.27
N THR A 256 4.07 9.51 -19.85
CA THR A 256 4.88 9.23 -21.05
C THR A 256 6.24 8.62 -20.68
N LEU A 257 6.52 8.42 -19.38
CA LEU A 257 7.79 7.86 -18.93
C LEU A 257 7.88 6.40 -19.38
N ALA A 258 8.90 6.09 -20.16
CA ALA A 258 9.26 4.72 -20.50
C ALA A 258 9.74 4.02 -19.22
N VAL A 259 8.82 3.37 -18.51
CA VAL A 259 9.19 2.67 -17.27
C VAL A 259 9.83 1.34 -17.65
N LYS A 260 11.14 1.21 -17.40
CA LYS A 260 11.73 -0.11 -17.16
C LYS A 260 10.90 -0.77 -16.08
N VAL A 261 10.18 -1.84 -16.40
CA VAL A 261 9.48 -2.65 -15.41
C VAL A 261 10.56 -3.39 -14.62
N PRO A 262 10.90 -3.00 -13.36
CA PRO A 262 11.75 -3.84 -12.52
C PRO A 262 11.18 -5.25 -12.48
N ALA A 263 12.07 -6.23 -12.52
CA ALA A 263 11.72 -7.63 -12.41
C ALA A 263 10.84 -7.85 -11.16
N PRO A 264 9.91 -8.82 -11.20
CA PRO A 264 9.17 -9.24 -10.00
C PRO A 264 10.17 -9.46 -8.87
N VAL A 265 9.95 -8.80 -7.72
CA VAL A 265 10.80 -9.05 -6.56
C VAL A 265 10.33 -10.37 -5.96
N ASP A 266 11.16 -11.39 -6.14
CA ASP A 266 10.98 -12.74 -5.60
C ASP A 266 10.82 -12.76 -4.08
N ARG A 267 10.43 -13.94 -3.57
CA ARG A 267 10.39 -14.24 -2.15
C ARG A 267 11.65 -13.73 -1.45
N LEU A 268 11.43 -12.98 -0.37
CA LEU A 268 12.49 -12.56 0.54
C LEU A 268 12.91 -13.79 1.35
N ASN A 269 14.10 -14.31 1.08
CA ASN A 269 14.74 -15.34 1.91
C ASN A 269 15.96 -14.71 2.57
N ARG A 270 15.92 -14.53 3.88
CA ARG A 270 17.01 -13.88 4.65
C ARG A 270 17.30 -14.66 5.91
N ARG A 271 18.59 -14.81 6.21
CA ARG A 271 19.06 -15.24 7.52
C ARG A 271 19.23 -14.01 8.40
N LEU A 272 18.64 -14.02 9.58
CA LEU A 272 18.69 -12.95 10.56
C LEU A 272 19.55 -13.39 11.74
N HIS A 273 20.45 -12.50 12.15
CA HIS A 273 21.22 -12.61 13.37
C HIS A 273 20.54 -11.75 14.43
N VAL A 274 20.00 -12.39 15.48
CA VAL A 274 19.17 -11.77 16.51
C VAL A 274 19.94 -11.74 17.83
N GLY A 275 20.00 -10.56 18.46
CA GLY A 275 20.61 -10.39 19.77
C GLY A 275 19.76 -10.96 20.90
N VAL A 276 20.23 -10.74 22.13
CA VAL A 276 19.48 -11.13 23.35
C VAL A 276 18.14 -10.40 23.37
N PRO A 277 17.02 -11.06 23.71
CA PRO A 277 15.72 -10.41 23.81
C PRO A 277 15.72 -9.29 24.85
N GLU A 278 15.24 -8.11 24.46
CA GLU A 278 15.02 -6.97 25.34
C GLU A 278 13.53 -6.66 25.50
N LYS A 279 13.14 -6.13 26.66
CA LYS A 279 11.79 -5.63 26.92
C LYS A 279 11.84 -4.12 27.11
N GLY A 280 11.18 -3.38 26.22
CA GLY A 280 11.03 -1.93 26.31
C GLY A 280 9.60 -1.49 26.60
N THR A 281 9.42 -0.19 26.87
CA THR A 281 8.12 0.45 27.03
C THR A 281 7.80 1.28 25.80
N VAL A 282 6.60 1.09 25.22
CA VAL A 282 6.13 1.96 24.12
C VAL A 282 5.78 3.34 24.71
N THR A 283 6.50 4.37 24.30
CA THR A 283 6.33 5.75 24.81
C THR A 283 5.52 6.62 23.85
N TRP A 284 5.46 6.27 22.57
CA TRP A 284 4.75 7.05 21.56
C TRP A 284 4.28 6.19 20.38
N LEU A 285 3.12 6.55 19.81
CA LEU A 285 2.49 5.88 18.68
C LEU A 285 1.70 6.90 17.84
N ASN A 286 2.10 7.14 16.59
CA ASN A 286 1.35 8.00 15.67
C ASN A 286 0.53 7.18 14.68
N GLN A 287 -0.72 7.58 14.46
CA GLN A 287 -1.68 6.91 13.58
C GLN A 287 -2.03 7.73 12.36
#